data_AF-R8N9A9-F1
#
_entry.id   AF-R8N9A9-F1
#
_cell.length_a   1.000
_cell.length_b   1.000
_cell.length_c   1.000
_cell.angle_alpha   90.00
_cell.angle_beta   90.00
_cell.angle_gamma   90.00
#
_symmetry.space_group_name_H-M   'P 1'
#
loop_
_entity.id
_entity.type
_entity.pdbx_description
1 polymer ?
#
loop_
_entity_poly.entity_id
_entity_poly.type
_entity_poly.pdbx_seq_one_letter_code
_entity_poly.pdbx_strand_id
1 'polypeptide(L)' 'MKKSHIALIFLAFIVSFFLYILSLLQAFPKIIAFPLLFGVIVIAVSYFNYRKRFKGF' A
#
# COMPACT_ATOMS: atom_id res chain seq x y z
N MET A 1 -16.28 7.47 -5.57
CA MET A 1 -15.42 6.67 -4.66
C MET A 1 -15.39 7.35 -3.31
N LYS A 2 -15.60 6.63 -2.21
CA LYS A 2 -15.71 7.23 -0.87
C LYS A 2 -14.32 7.70 -0.40
N LYS A 3 -14.21 8.93 0.12
CA LYS A 3 -12.95 9.48 0.67
C LYS A 3 -12.31 8.55 1.71
N SER A 4 -13.12 7.73 2.38
CA SER A 4 -12.70 6.70 3.32
C SER A 4 -11.72 5.67 2.74
N HIS A 5 -11.85 5.28 1.47
CA HIS A 5 -10.94 4.29 0.88
C HIS A 5 -9.53 4.86 0.67
N ILE A 6 -9.42 6.12 0.30
CA ILE A 6 -8.13 6.80 0.15
C ILE A 6 -7.44 6.90 1.51
N ALA A 7 -8.18 7.27 2.56
CA ALA A 7 -7.66 7.33 3.92
C ALA A 7 -7.18 5.95 4.42
N LEU A 8 -7.92 4.88 4.12
CA LEU A 8 -7.54 3.51 4.48
C LEU A 8 -6.28 3.04 3.73
N ILE A 9 -6.17 3.32 2.43
CA ILE A 9 -4.97 2.98 1.64
C ILE A 9 -3.75 3.72 2.20
N PHE A 10 -3.90 5.01 2.54
CA PHE A 10 -2.83 5.80 3.12
C PHE A 10 -2.40 5.29 4.50
N LEU A 11 -3.36 4.94 5.36
CA LEU A 11 -3.09 4.34 6.66
C LEU A 11 -2.36 2.99 6.51
N ALA A 12 -2.84 2.13 5.61
CA ALA A 12 -2.22 0.83 5.33
C ALA A 12 -0.78 1.01 4.83
N PHE A 13 -0.52 2.01 4.00
CA PHE A 13 0.83 2.33 3.51
C PHE A 13 1.77 2.70 4.67
N ILE A 14 1.32 3.60 5.55
CA ILE A 14 2.11 4.02 6.73
C ILE A 14 2.43 2.84 7.63
N VAL A 15 1.42 2.01 7.97
CA VAL A 15 1.62 0.85 8.84
C VAL A 15 2.59 -0.15 8.21
N SER A 16 2.41 -0.46 6.92
CA SER A 16 3.28 -1.37 6.17
C SER A 16 4.72 -0.88 6.12
N PHE A 17 4.91 0.44 5.96
CA PHE A 17 6.22 1.07 5.92
C PHE A 17 6.95 0.94 7.26
N PHE A 18 6.27 1.20 8.37
CA PHE A 18 6.86 0.99 9.70
C PHE A 18 7.18 -0.48 9.98
N LEU A 19 6.32 -1.43 9.59
CA LEU A 19 6.62 -2.86 9.69
C LEU A 19 7.84 -3.25 8.86
N TYR A 20 8.02 -2.63 7.69
CA TYR A 20 9.23 -2.83 6.89
C TYR A 20 10.48 -2.29 7.58
N ILE A 21 10.43 -1.07 8.13
CA ILE A 21 11.54 -0.52 8.95
C ILE A 21 11.88 -1.45 10.10
N LEU A 22 10.88 -1.92 10.86
CA LEU A 22 11.08 -2.88 11.94
C LEU A 22 11.74 -4.17 11.44
N SER A 23 11.40 -4.62 10.23
CA SER A 23 12.04 -5.80 9.63
C SER A 23 13.51 -5.58 9.27
N LEU A 24 13.88 -4.37 8.86
CA LEU A 24 15.28 -4.01 8.60
C LEU A 24 16.10 -4.00 9.90
N LEU A 25 15.48 -3.59 11.00
CA LEU A 25 16.03 -3.65 12.37
C LEU A 25 16.01 -5.06 12.98
N GLN A 26 15.65 -6.10 12.20
CA GLN A 26 15.51 -7.49 12.66
C GLN A 26 14.44 -7.70 13.75
N ALA A 27 13.57 -6.71 13.99
CA ALA A 27 12.47 -6.79 14.96
C ALA A 27 11.17 -7.38 14.37
N PHE A 28 11.11 -7.59 13.05
CA PHE A 28 9.95 -8.16 12.36
C PHE A 28 10.38 -9.06 11.18
N PRO A 29 9.61 -10.10 10.81
CA PRO A 29 9.97 -10.98 9.69
C PRO A 29 9.96 -10.25 8.34
N LYS A 30 11.14 -10.14 7.71
CA LYS A 30 11.30 -9.52 6.37
C LYS A 30 10.43 -10.18 5.30
N ILE A 31 10.26 -11.51 5.39
CA ILE A 31 9.47 -12.30 4.45
C ILE A 31 7.99 -11.92 4.45
N ILE A 32 7.49 -11.31 5.54
CA ILE A 32 6.11 -10.83 5.66
C ILE A 32 6.04 -9.34 5.33
N ALA A 33 6.95 -8.53 5.89
CA ALA A 33 6.91 -7.08 5.70
C ALA A 33 7.12 -6.67 4.24
N PHE A 34 8.01 -7.35 3.51
CA PHE A 34 8.29 -7.04 2.12
C PHE A 34 7.06 -7.24 1.20
N PRO A 35 6.41 -8.42 1.14
CA PRO A 35 5.21 -8.60 0.32
C PRO A 35 4.04 -7.74 0.81
N LEU A 36 3.96 -7.45 2.11
CA LEU A 36 2.91 -6.60 2.66
C LEU A 36 3.06 -5.14 2.17
N LEU A 37 4.27 -4.57 2.23
CA LEU A 37 4.55 -3.23 1.70
C LEU A 37 4.36 -3.18 0.17
N PHE A 38 4.87 -4.19 -0.55
CA PHE A 38 4.72 -4.28 -1.99
C PHE A 38 3.24 -4.37 -2.41
N GLY A 39 2.45 -5.22 -1.74
CA GLY A 39 1.02 -5.37 -2.00
C GLY A 39 0.26 -4.07 -1.80
N VAL A 40 0.55 -3.31 -0.74
CA VAL A 40 -0.08 -2.01 -0.50
C VAL A 40 0.28 -0.98 -1.57
N ILE A 41 1.54 -0.96 -2.04
CA ILE A 41 1.95 -0.10 -3.15
C ILE A 41 1.17 -0.46 -4.43
N VAL A 42 1.06 -1.75 -4.77
CA VAL A 42 0.31 -2.21 -5.95
C VAL A 42 -1.17 -1.82 -5.86
N ILE A 43 -1.79 -2.01 -4.68
CA ILE A 43 -3.18 -1.60 -4.45
C ILE A 43 -3.34 -0.09 -4.61
N ALA A 44 -2.45 0.70 -4.02
CA ALA A 44 -2.48 2.15 -4.11
C ALA A 44 -2.38 2.61 -5.58
N VAL A 45 -1.37 2.12 -6.30
CA VAL A 45 -1.16 2.44 -7.72
C VAL A 45 -2.36 2.01 -8.55
N SER A 46 -2.88 0.79 -8.38
CA SER A 46 -4.08 0.31 -9.09
C SER A 46 -5.30 1.20 -8.83
N TYR A 47 -5.53 1.58 -7.57
CA TYR A 47 -6.63 2.46 -7.17
C TYR A 47 -6.52 3.84 -7.82
N PHE A 48 -5.34 4.46 -7.80
CA PHE A 48 -5.11 5.76 -8.45
C PHE A 48 -5.12 5.66 -9.98
N ASN A 49 -4.67 4.54 -10.55
CA ASN A 49 -4.67 4.30 -11.98
C ASN A 49 -6.10 4.15 -12.50
N TYR A 50 -6.99 3.46 -11.77
CA TYR A 50 -8.42 3.40 -12.12
C TYR A 50 -9.06 4.79 -12.21
N ARG A 51 -8.59 5.75 -11.40
CA ARG A 51 -9.05 7.15 -11.46
C ARG A 51 -8.62 7.88 -12.74
N LYS A 52 -7.46 7.53 -13.31
CA LYS A 52 -6.90 8.17 -14.51
C LYS A 52 -7.07 7.34 -15.78
N ARG A 53 -7.66 6.14 -15.70
CA ARG A 53 -7.91 5.29 -16.86
C ARG A 53 -8.81 6.05 -17.82
N PHE A 54 -8.29 6.30 -19.03
CA PHE A 54 -9.08 6.86 -20.13
C PHE A 54 -10.25 5.90 -20.36
N LYS A 55 -11.48 6.38 -20.13
CA LYS A 55 -12.71 5.61 -20.38
C LYS A 55 -13.07 5.73 -21.86
N GLY A 56 -12.13 5.37 -22.74
CA GLY A 56 -12.40 5.30 -24.18
C GLY A 56 -13.47 4.25 -24.47
N PHE A 57 -14.27 4.52 -25.51
CA PHE A 57 -15.36 3.68 -26.02
C PHE A 57 -14.95 2.23 -26.25
#